data_AF-A0A813CFT1-F1
#
_entry.id   AF-A0A813CFT1-F1
#
_cell.length_a   1.000
_cell.length_b   1.000
_cell.length_c   1.000
_cell.angle_alpha   90.00
_cell.angle_beta   90.00
_cell.angle_gamma   90.00
#
_symmetry.space_group_name_H-M   'P 1'
#
loop_
_entity.id
_entity.type
_entity.pdbx_description
1 polymer ?
#
loop_
_entity_poly.entity_id
_entity_poly.type
_entity_poly.pdbx_seq_one_letter_code
_entity_poly.pdbx_strand_id
1 'polypeptide(L)'
;MNDWCKKQFGWDSASKRAEPGNLAEQVQKSTISLAEADGMLYEFLSRHVKQGKGVLAGNTVHMDKRFLDKFCPRFTGHMHYRLVDVSTIKELSRRWFPAEF
;
A
#
# COMPACT_ATOMS: atom_id res chain seq x y z
N MET A 1 17.17 -0.80 0.27
CA MET A 1 16.26 -0.42 1.37
C MET A 1 16.90 0.74 2.12
N ASN A 2 16.24 1.90 2.17
CA ASN A 2 16.81 3.10 2.79
C ASN A 2 16.78 3.02 4.33
N ASP A 3 17.44 3.95 5.00
CA ASP A 3 17.54 3.95 6.46
C ASP A 3 16.20 4.19 7.15
N TRP A 4 15.29 4.92 6.49
CA TRP A 4 13.93 5.10 6.98
C TRP A 4 13.18 3.77 7.05
N CYS A 5 13.22 2.95 5.99
CA CYS A 5 12.57 1.64 5.97
C CYS A 5 13.11 0.73 7.07
N LYS A 6 14.43 0.71 7.30
CA LYS A 6 15.05 -0.11 8.35
C LYS A 6 14.52 0.28 9.74
N LYS A 7 14.45 1.58 10.04
CA LYS A 7 13.90 2.08 11.32
C LYS A 7 12.40 1.82 11.45
N GLN A 8 11.65 2.02 10.38
CA GLN A 8 10.19 1.89 10.42
C GLN A 8 9.75 0.44 10.61
N PHE A 9 10.38 -0.49 9.90
CA PHE A 9 10.01 -1.91 9.90
C PHE A 9 10.95 -2.79 10.74
N GLY A 10 11.99 -2.21 11.35
CA GLY A 10 12.95 -2.89 12.22
C GLY A 10 13.79 -3.95 11.50
N TRP A 11 14.06 -3.76 10.21
CA TRP A 11 14.86 -4.70 9.43
C TRP A 11 16.36 -4.48 9.65
N ASP A 12 17.04 -5.49 10.21
CA ASP A 12 18.49 -5.52 10.31
C ASP A 12 19.10 -6.42 9.21
N SER A 13 19.89 -5.79 8.35
CA SER A 13 20.62 -6.46 7.28
C SER A 13 21.76 -7.36 7.77
N ALA A 14 22.35 -7.07 8.93
CA ALA A 14 23.49 -7.82 9.45
C ALA A 14 23.05 -9.14 10.10
N SER A 15 22.05 -9.09 11.00
CA SER A 15 21.50 -10.29 11.64
C SER A 15 20.50 -11.05 10.77
N LYS A 16 20.02 -10.45 9.67
CA LYS A 16 18.90 -10.96 8.83
C LYS A 16 17.63 -11.25 9.65
N ARG A 17 17.43 -10.53 10.75
CA ARG A 17 16.25 -10.63 11.60
C ARG A 17 15.49 -9.31 11.58
N ALA A 18 14.18 -9.41 11.81
CA ALA A 18 13.33 -8.25 12.03
C ALA A 18 13.12 -8.12 13.55
N GLU A 19 13.44 -6.95 14.09
CA GLU A 19 13.03 -6.54 15.43
C GLU A 19 11.80 -5.62 15.34
N PRO A 20 11.03 -5.41 16.42
CA PRO A 20 9.93 -4.45 16.40
C PRO A 20 10.44 -3.04 16.05
N GLY A 21 10.09 -2.55 14.86
CA GLY A 21 10.36 -1.17 14.44
C GLY A 21 9.30 -0.18 14.92
N ASN A 22 9.45 1.09 14.54
CA ASN A 22 8.53 2.17 14.93
C ASN A 22 7.06 1.83 14.60
N LEU A 23 6.80 1.17 13.45
CA LEU A 23 5.44 0.81 13.06
C LEU A 23 4.80 -0.18 14.05
N ALA A 24 5.56 -1.16 14.54
CA ALA A 24 5.05 -2.16 15.47
C ALA A 24 4.62 -1.50 16.80
N GLU A 25 5.42 -0.57 17.31
CA GLU A 25 5.08 0.20 18.51
C GLU A 25 3.84 1.09 18.30
N GLN A 26 3.73 1.74 17.14
CA GLN A 26 2.59 2.59 16.81
C GLN A 26 1.30 1.77 16.70
N VAL A 27 1.36 0.58 16.10
CA VAL A 27 0.21 -0.33 16.01
C VAL A 27 -0.27 -0.76 17.40
N GLN A 28 0.64 -1.08 18.33
CA GLN A 28 0.28 -1.44 19.70
C GLN A 28 -0.39 -0.30 20.48
N LYS A 29 -0.02 0.94 20.18
CA LYS A 29 -0.57 2.16 20.81
C LYS A 29 -1.80 2.70 20.08
N SER A 30 -2.14 2.16 18.91
CA SER A 30 -3.23 2.66 18.08
C SER A 30 -4.58 2.39 18.72
N THR A 31 -5.43 3.42 18.74
CA THR A 31 -6.84 3.32 19.16
C THR A 31 -7.80 3.27 17.97
N ILE A 32 -7.28 3.31 16.74
CA ILE A 32 -8.09 3.33 15.51
C ILE A 32 -8.43 1.89 15.13
N SER A 33 -9.72 1.58 15.07
CA SER A 33 -10.24 0.32 14.57
C SER A 33 -10.21 0.26 13.03
N LEU A 34 -10.30 -0.95 12.47
CA LEU A 34 -10.36 -1.13 11.01
C LEU A 34 -11.57 -0.44 10.38
N ALA A 35 -12.72 -0.43 11.07
CA ALA A 35 -13.94 0.21 10.56
C ALA A 35 -13.81 1.73 10.51
N GLU A 36 -13.17 2.33 11.52
CA GLU A 36 -12.85 3.76 11.52
C GLU A 36 -11.85 4.10 10.41
N ALA A 37 -10.81 3.30 10.24
CA ALA A 37 -9.83 3.49 9.16
C ALA A 37 -10.49 3.44 7.76
N ASP A 38 -11.35 2.45 7.49
CA ASP A 38 -12.10 2.36 6.22
C ASP A 38 -13.00 3.59 6.00
N GLY A 39 -13.66 4.06 7.07
CA GLY A 39 -14.46 5.29 7.05
C GLY A 39 -13.64 6.54 6.71
N MET A 40 -12.51 6.74 7.39
CA MET A 40 -11.60 7.87 7.15
C MET A 40 -11.07 7.87 5.71
N LEU A 41 -10.68 6.70 5.20
CA LEU A 41 -10.21 6.54 3.83
C LEU A 41 -11.32 6.84 2.81
N TYR A 42 -12.54 6.33 3.04
CA TYR A 42 -13.70 6.60 2.19
C TYR A 42 -14.05 8.09 2.17
N GLU A 43 -14.10 8.74 3.33
CA GLU A 43 -14.41 10.17 3.42
C GLU A 43 -13.40 11.01 2.65
N PHE A 44 -12.11 10.73 2.84
CA PHE A 44 -11.05 11.38 2.09
C PHE A 44 -11.24 11.20 0.58
N LEU A 45 -11.47 9.97 0.12
CA LEU A 45 -11.68 9.70 -1.31
C LEU A 45 -12.92 10.39 -1.87
N SER A 46 -14.05 10.34 -1.16
CA SER A 46 -15.34 10.84 -1.64
C SER A 46 -15.31 12.34 -1.96
N ARG A 47 -14.42 13.10 -1.29
CA ARG A 47 -14.21 14.54 -1.52
C ARG A 47 -13.39 14.83 -2.79
N HIS A 48 -12.56 13.90 -3.23
CA HIS A 48 -11.59 14.12 -4.32
C HIS A 48 -11.92 13.35 -5.59
N VAL A 49 -12.66 12.25 -5.48
CA VAL A 49 -12.86 11.30 -6.57
C VAL A 49 -14.32 10.90 -6.65
N LYS A 50 -14.91 10.98 -7.85
CA LYS A 50 -16.27 10.46 -8.09
C LYS A 50 -16.28 8.95 -7.97
N GLN A 51 -17.38 8.39 -7.46
CA GLN A 51 -17.54 6.95 -7.30
C GLN A 51 -17.24 6.20 -8.62
N GLY A 52 -16.46 5.14 -8.53
CA GLY A 52 -16.07 4.29 -9.65
C GLY A 52 -15.10 4.94 -10.63
N LYS A 53 -14.52 6.12 -10.34
CA LYS A 53 -13.56 6.77 -11.22
C LYS A 53 -12.11 6.69 -10.74
N GLY A 54 -11.88 6.50 -9.44
CA GLY A 54 -10.53 6.37 -8.88
C GLY A 54 -9.90 5.05 -9.22
N VAL A 55 -8.66 5.06 -9.72
CA VAL A 55 -7.89 3.84 -9.99
C VAL A 55 -6.83 3.70 -8.91
N LEU A 56 -6.77 2.54 -8.27
CA LEU A 56 -5.73 2.29 -7.27
C LEU A 56 -4.38 2.12 -7.99
N ALA A 57 -3.39 2.88 -7.55
CA ALA A 57 -2.07 2.94 -8.17
C ALA A 57 -0.97 2.72 -7.12
N GLY A 58 0.08 2.00 -7.50
CA GLY A 58 1.19 1.71 -6.60
C GLY A 58 2.12 0.63 -7.13
N ASN A 59 3.11 0.25 -6.33
CA ASN A 59 4.07 -0.80 -6.67
C ASN A 59 3.61 -2.14 -6.09
N THR A 60 3.39 -3.14 -6.95
CA THR A 60 2.85 -4.45 -6.55
C THR A 60 1.49 -4.29 -5.85
N VAL A 61 0.74 -3.25 -6.26
CA VAL A 61 -0.47 -2.76 -5.57
C VAL A 61 -1.64 -3.74 -5.61
N HIS A 62 -1.56 -4.76 -6.46
CA HIS A 62 -2.51 -5.86 -6.46
C HIS A 62 -2.52 -6.61 -5.12
N MET A 63 -1.39 -6.67 -4.41
CA MET A 63 -1.33 -7.27 -3.08
C MET A 63 -2.07 -6.42 -2.06
N ASP A 64 -1.84 -5.10 -2.05
CA ASP A 64 -2.58 -4.15 -1.21
C ASP A 64 -4.09 -4.22 -1.49
N LYS A 65 -4.48 -4.26 -2.77
CA LYS A 65 -5.88 -4.37 -3.18
C LYS A 65 -6.57 -5.59 -2.56
N ARG A 66 -5.91 -6.75 -2.49
CA ARG A 66 -6.47 -7.96 -1.88
C ARG A 66 -6.76 -7.78 -0.40
N PHE A 67 -5.91 -7.07 0.34
CA PHE A 67 -6.17 -6.76 1.75
C PHE A 67 -7.28 -5.72 1.88
N LEU A 68 -7.24 -4.65 1.08
CA LEU A 68 -8.24 -3.59 1.12
C LEU A 68 -9.64 -4.13 0.76
N ASP A 69 -9.77 -5.05 -0.18
CA ASP A 69 -11.06 -5.66 -0.53
C ASP A 69 -11.67 -6.43 0.64
N LYS A 70 -10.84 -7.03 1.49
CA LYS A 70 -11.28 -7.81 2.64
C LYS A 70 -11.55 -6.95 3.88
N PHE A 71 -10.69 -5.97 4.14
CA PHE A 71 -10.67 -5.23 5.40
C PHE A 71 -11.20 -3.80 5.30
N CYS A 72 -11.20 -3.21 4.09
CA CYS A 72 -11.67 -1.85 3.80
C CYS A 72 -12.65 -1.83 2.60
N PRO A 73 -13.80 -2.54 2.70
CA PRO A 73 -14.73 -2.69 1.58
C PRO A 73 -15.40 -1.38 1.15
N ARG A 74 -15.57 -0.39 2.05
CA ARG A 74 -16.20 0.89 1.68
C ARG A 74 -15.26 1.71 0.81
N PHE A 75 -13.99 1.77 1.17
CA PHE A 75 -12.94 2.39 0.37
C PHE A 75 -12.85 1.75 -1.02
N THR A 76 -12.73 0.42 -1.08
CA THR A 76 -12.57 -0.28 -2.36
C THR A 76 -13.81 -0.24 -3.23
N GLY A 77 -15.02 -0.24 -2.65
CA GLY A 77 -16.27 -0.08 -3.37
C GLY A 77 -16.47 1.31 -3.99
N HIS A 78 -15.75 2.34 -3.52
CA HIS A 78 -15.74 3.66 -4.15
C HIS A 78 -14.80 3.76 -5.35
N MET A 79 -13.82 2.86 -5.43
CA MET A 79 -12.80 2.84 -6.46
C MET A 79 -13.24 2.02 -7.68
N HIS A 80 -12.58 2.24 -8.82
CA HIS A 80 -12.72 1.44 -10.02
C HIS A 80 -12.00 0.09 -9.84
N TYR A 81 -12.46 -0.95 -10.57
CA TYR A 81 -11.90 -2.31 -10.46
C TYR A 81 -10.49 -2.46 -11.04
N ARG A 82 -10.10 -1.57 -11.98
CA ARG A 82 -8.77 -1.57 -12.60
C ARG A 82 -7.70 -1.07 -11.61
N LEU A 83 -6.46 -1.45 -11.88
CA LEU A 83 -5.28 -1.07 -11.13
C LEU A 83 -4.23 -0.49 -12.07
N VAL A 84 -3.42 0.45 -11.57
CA VAL A 84 -2.17 0.89 -12.21
C VAL A 84 -1.01 0.37 -11.36
N ASP A 85 -0.48 -0.79 -11.73
CA ASP A 85 0.64 -1.42 -11.03
C ASP A 85 1.97 -1.08 -11.71
N VAL A 86 2.78 -0.23 -11.07
CA VAL A 86 4.07 0.19 -11.64
C VAL A 86 5.10 -0.95 -11.68
N SER A 87 4.88 -2.04 -10.94
CA SER A 87 5.71 -3.24 -11.06
C SER A 87 5.53 -3.92 -12.42
N THR A 88 4.32 -3.87 -13.01
CA THR A 88 4.08 -4.33 -14.37
C THR A 88 4.91 -3.53 -15.36
N ILE A 89 4.90 -2.19 -15.24
CA ILE A 89 5.71 -1.32 -16.10
C ILE A 89 7.20 -1.61 -15.91
N LYS A 90 7.67 -1.69 -14.65
CA LYS A 90 9.06 -2.02 -14.33
C LYS A 90 9.52 -3.33 -14.98
N GLU A 91 8.71 -4.38 -14.89
CA GLU A 91 9.06 -5.68 -15.46
C GLU A 91 9.01 -5.69 -16.99
N LEU A 92 8.13 -4.91 -17.63
CA LEU A 92 8.12 -4.71 -19.08
C LEU A 92 9.35 -3.93 -19.53
N SER A 93 9.65 -2.80 -18.89
CA SER A 93 10.85 -1.99 -19.19
C SER A 93 12.12 -2.82 -19.11
N ARG A 94 12.29 -3.62 -18.06
CA ARG A 94 13.47 -4.49 -17.89
C ARG A 94 13.66 -5.51 -19.02
N ARG A 95 12.57 -5.96 -19.66
CA ARG A 95 12.62 -6.99 -20.72
C ARG A 95 12.72 -6.38 -22.11
N TRP A 96 12.05 -5.25 -22.33
CA TRP A 96 12.01 -4.58 -23.63
C TRP A 96 13.21 -3.65 -23.83
N PHE A 97 13.74 -3.08 -22.75
CA PHE A 97 14.82 -2.09 -22.76
C PHE A 97 15.92 -2.50 -21.74
N PRO A 98 16.63 -3.62 -21.96
CA PRO A 98 17.59 -4.14 -21.00
C PRO A 98 18.89 -3.32 -20.90
N ALA A 99 19.17 -2.41 -21.84
CA ALA A 99 20.37 -1.58 -21.82
C ALA A 99 20.17 -0.30 -20.99
N GLU A 100 18.94 0.20 -20.91
CA GLU A 100 18.53 1.41 -20.21
C GLU A 100 18.06 1.16 -18.77
N PHE A 101 17.79 -0.10 -18.43
CA PHE A 101 17.28 -0.53 -17.12
C PHE A 101 18.39 -0.91 -16.15
#